data_AF-A0A7R9T536-F1
#
_entry.id   AF-A0A7R9T536-F1
#
_cell.length_a   1.000
_cell.length_b   1.000
_cell.length_c   1.000
_cell.angle_alpha   90.00
_cell.angle_beta   90.00
_cell.angle_gamma   90.00
#
_symmetry.space_group_name_H-M   'P 1'
#
loop_
_entity.id
_entity.type
_entity.pdbx_description
1 polymer ?
#
loop_
_entity_poly.entity_id
_entity_poly.type
_entity_poly.pdbx_seq_one_letter_code
_entity_poly.pdbx_strand_id
1 'polypeptide(L)'
;AAACAALEGAYYFIEQGVWLSKAGVAMRRRSTLERLVRWSARAEVASYAFSIACSREDWLEADAAARAARARLRDVETAKASALERGDDEDVVISLTADVNEAEKAKRKAVLAICQDVADGVLSFEDAVDVAGFEIPNERLVNLLGLLAAALDFHGKLDDAIESLDESSR
;
A
#
# COMPACT_ATOMS: atom_id res chain seq x y z
N ALA A 1 13.72 3.70 1.88
CA ALA A 1 13.40 4.47 3.10
C ALA A 1 13.66 5.99 2.97
N ALA A 2 14.91 6.48 2.96
CA ALA A 2 15.18 7.93 3.00
C ALA A 2 14.70 8.71 1.76
N ALA A 3 14.84 8.13 0.56
CA ALA A 3 14.32 8.73 -0.67
C ALA A 3 12.77 8.76 -0.70
N CYS A 4 12.13 7.73 -0.13
CA CYS A 4 10.68 7.63 0.04
C CYS A 4 10.15 8.81 0.87
N ALA A 5 10.68 8.95 2.08
CA ALA A 5 10.27 9.96 3.03
C ALA A 5 10.54 11.39 2.53
N ALA A 6 11.62 11.58 1.77
CA ALA A 6 11.95 12.87 1.16
C ALA A 6 10.96 13.27 0.05
N LEU A 7 10.53 12.31 -0.77
CA LEU A 7 9.55 12.55 -1.85
C LEU A 7 8.14 12.74 -1.30
N GLU A 8 7.74 11.93 -0.32
CA GLU A 8 6.47 12.08 0.39
C GLU A 8 6.41 13.43 1.11
N GLY A 9 7.51 13.82 1.78
CA GLY A 9 7.64 15.15 2.37
C GLY A 9 7.57 16.29 1.34
N ALA A 10 8.13 16.11 0.14
CA ALA A 10 8.02 17.08 -0.94
C ALA A 10 6.58 17.20 -1.47
N TYR A 11 5.85 16.10 -1.55
CA TYR A 11 4.43 16.08 -1.90
C TYR A 11 3.61 16.90 -0.90
N TYR A 12 3.69 16.57 0.40
CA TYR A 12 2.97 17.32 1.44
C TYR A 12 3.34 18.81 1.45
N PHE A 13 4.62 19.15 1.22
CA PHE A 13 5.05 20.54 1.13
C PHE A 13 4.38 21.30 -0.02
N ILE A 14 4.27 20.68 -1.20
CA ILE A 14 3.58 21.28 -2.35
C ILE A 14 2.08 21.42 -2.06
N GLU A 15 1.48 20.42 -1.43
CA GLU A 15 0.07 20.41 -1.05
C GLU A 15 -0.27 21.59 -0.11
N GLN A 16 0.57 21.87 0.90
CA GLN A 16 0.39 23.03 1.77
C GLN A 16 0.40 24.35 0.98
N GLY A 17 1.23 24.45 -0.06
CA GLY A 17 1.25 25.60 -0.96
C GLY A 17 -0.06 25.77 -1.73
N VAL A 18 -0.68 24.68 -2.17
CA VAL A 18 -1.99 24.68 -2.85
C VAL A 18 -3.08 25.16 -1.89
N TRP A 19 -3.12 24.62 -0.67
CA TRP A 19 -4.10 25.00 0.36
C TRP A 19 -3.98 26.50 0.73
N LEU A 20 -2.77 27.00 0.96
CA LEU A 20 -2.51 28.41 1.23
C LEU A 20 -2.93 29.32 0.07
N SER A 21 -2.79 28.84 -1.18
CA SER A 21 -3.21 29.61 -2.34
C SER A 21 -4.73 29.60 -2.55
N LYS A 22 -5.39 28.45 -2.37
CA LYS A 22 -6.87 28.34 -2.37
C LYS A 22 -7.51 29.20 -1.29
N ALA A 23 -6.88 29.31 -0.11
CA ALA A 23 -7.31 30.19 0.97
C ALA A 23 -7.09 31.69 0.70
N GLY A 24 -6.50 32.06 -0.45
CA GLY A 24 -6.22 33.45 -0.81
C GLY A 24 -5.07 34.09 -0.04
N VAL A 25 -4.32 33.30 0.75
CA VAL A 25 -3.22 33.75 1.60
C VAL A 25 -1.93 33.91 0.79
N ALA A 26 -1.72 33.09 -0.25
CA ALA A 26 -0.54 33.13 -1.12
C ALA A 26 -0.88 33.06 -2.62
N MET A 27 0.03 33.52 -3.48
CA MET A 27 -0.04 33.39 -4.95
C MET A 27 -1.33 33.95 -5.60
N ARG A 28 -1.55 35.27 -5.44
CA ARG A 28 -2.68 36.03 -6.02
C ARG A 28 -2.83 35.95 -7.56
N ARG A 29 -1.82 35.51 -8.30
CA ARG A 29 -1.89 35.38 -9.77
C ARG A 29 -2.45 34.00 -10.13
N ARG A 30 -3.59 33.99 -10.83
CA ARG A 30 -4.28 32.77 -11.32
C ARG A 30 -3.34 31.80 -12.04
N SER A 31 -2.45 32.31 -12.89
CA SER A 31 -1.47 31.50 -13.63
C SER A 31 -0.39 30.85 -12.78
N THR A 32 -0.12 31.36 -11.57
CA THR A 32 0.79 30.72 -10.62
C THR A 32 0.08 29.61 -9.86
N LEU A 33 -1.16 29.84 -9.43
CA LEU A 33 -2.00 28.81 -8.80
C LEU A 33 -2.23 27.62 -9.73
N GLU A 34 -2.61 27.85 -11.00
CA GLU A 34 -2.81 26.79 -11.99
C GLU A 34 -1.54 25.98 -12.26
N ARG A 35 -0.35 26.59 -12.17
CA ARG A 35 0.92 25.86 -12.26
C ARG A 35 1.17 25.03 -11.01
N LEU A 36 0.88 25.56 -9.83
CA LEU A 36 1.10 24.87 -8.56
C LEU A 36 0.20 23.65 -8.42
N VAL A 37 -1.09 23.78 -8.76
CA VAL A 37 -2.05 22.67 -8.77
C VAL A 37 -1.58 21.55 -9.70
N ARG A 38 -1.10 21.88 -10.90
CA ARG A 38 -0.53 20.89 -11.83
C ARG A 38 0.71 20.20 -11.26
N TRP A 39 1.61 20.94 -10.64
CA TRP A 39 2.78 20.33 -9.99
C TRP A 39 2.39 19.43 -8.83
N SER A 40 1.35 19.80 -8.08
CA SER A 40 0.77 18.98 -7.01
C SER A 40 0.22 17.66 -7.56
N ALA A 41 -0.62 17.69 -8.59
CA ALA A 41 -1.20 16.49 -9.17
C ALA A 41 -0.13 15.56 -9.79
N ARG A 42 0.91 16.13 -10.42
CA ARG A 42 2.05 15.34 -10.92
C ARG A 42 2.86 14.72 -9.79
N ALA A 43 3.03 15.44 -8.68
CA ALA A 43 3.70 14.91 -7.50
C ALA A 43 2.87 13.79 -6.85
N GLU A 44 1.55 13.90 -6.87
CA GLU A 44 0.60 12.89 -6.37
C GLU A 44 0.72 11.58 -7.17
N VAL A 45 0.64 11.65 -8.51
CA VAL A 45 0.83 10.48 -9.39
C VAL A 45 2.22 9.85 -9.20
N ALA A 46 3.26 10.67 -9.05
CA ALA A 46 4.61 10.18 -8.78
C ALA A 46 4.70 9.50 -7.40
N SER A 47 3.96 10.00 -6.41
CA SER A 47 3.87 9.41 -5.07
C SER A 47 3.25 8.01 -5.13
N TYR A 48 2.15 7.82 -5.86
CA TYR A 48 1.54 6.50 -6.06
C TYR A 48 2.47 5.53 -6.78
N ALA A 49 3.11 5.96 -7.87
CA ALA A 49 4.08 5.12 -8.59
C ALA A 49 5.22 4.64 -7.68
N PHE A 50 5.65 5.52 -6.77
CA PHE A 50 6.69 5.21 -5.81
C PHE A 50 6.19 4.29 -4.68
N SER A 51 5.00 4.54 -4.16
CA SER A 51 4.36 3.68 -3.16
C SER A 51 4.13 2.25 -3.66
N ILE A 52 3.75 2.10 -4.94
CA ILE A 52 3.67 0.80 -5.62
C ILE A 52 5.04 0.10 -5.66
N ALA A 53 6.12 0.84 -5.93
CA ALA A 53 7.46 0.27 -5.95
C ALA A 53 7.88 -0.23 -4.56
N CYS A 54 7.62 0.53 -3.49
CA CYS A 54 7.87 0.11 -2.11
C CYS A 54 7.02 -1.12 -1.74
N SER A 55 5.71 -1.08 -1.98
CA SER A 55 4.81 -2.19 -1.69
C SER A 55 5.19 -3.46 -2.46
N ARG A 56 5.78 -3.31 -3.65
CA ARG A 56 6.34 -4.44 -4.39
C ARG A 56 7.59 -5.02 -3.72
N GLU A 57 8.47 -4.19 -3.16
CA GLU A 57 9.61 -4.65 -2.37
C GLU A 57 9.14 -5.40 -1.11
N ASP A 58 8.17 -4.84 -0.38
CA ASP A 58 7.56 -5.47 0.78
C ASP A 58 6.95 -6.85 0.42
N TRP A 59 6.28 -6.93 -0.73
CA TRP A 59 5.75 -8.20 -1.22
C TRP A 59 6.85 -9.24 -1.49
N LEU A 60 7.96 -8.82 -2.10
CA LEU A 60 9.08 -9.71 -2.41
C LEU A 60 9.77 -10.23 -1.15
N GLU A 61 9.93 -9.38 -0.15
CA GLU A 61 10.47 -9.75 1.17
C GLU A 61 9.53 -10.75 1.87
N ALA A 62 8.24 -10.46 1.93
CA ALA A 62 7.25 -11.34 2.53
C ALA A 62 7.15 -12.69 1.78
N ASP A 63 7.28 -12.69 0.46
CA ASP A 63 7.30 -13.91 -0.35
C ASP A 63 8.57 -14.75 -0.15
N ALA A 64 9.73 -14.10 0.06
CA ALA A 64 10.95 -14.79 0.47
C ALA A 64 10.80 -15.41 1.87
N ALA A 65 10.26 -14.67 2.84
CA ALA A 65 10.00 -15.15 4.19
C ALA A 65 9.03 -16.35 4.18
N ALA A 66 7.92 -16.26 3.46
CA ALA A 66 6.93 -17.33 3.35
C ALA A 66 7.54 -18.61 2.73
N ARG A 67 8.38 -18.47 1.71
CA ARG A 67 9.10 -19.62 1.14
C ARG A 67 10.07 -20.26 2.13
N ALA A 68 10.84 -19.45 2.86
CA ALA A 68 11.79 -19.94 3.85
C ALA A 68 11.08 -20.67 5.01
N ALA A 69 10.00 -20.10 5.54
CA ALA A 69 9.20 -20.71 6.60
C ALA A 69 8.56 -22.03 6.14
N ARG A 70 8.01 -22.08 4.92
CA ARG A 70 7.48 -23.33 4.34
C ARG A 70 8.54 -24.41 4.13
N ALA A 71 9.75 -24.03 3.72
CA ALA A 71 10.85 -24.97 3.56
C ALA A 71 11.20 -25.60 4.91
N ARG A 72 11.35 -24.78 5.97
CA ARG A 72 11.61 -25.26 7.33
C ARG A 72 10.49 -26.16 7.86
N LEU A 73 9.23 -25.77 7.64
CA LEU A 73 8.08 -26.58 8.04
C LEU A 73 8.12 -27.97 7.38
N ARG A 74 8.40 -28.02 6.08
CA ARG A 74 8.55 -29.30 5.35
C ARG A 74 9.70 -30.14 5.86
N ASP A 75 10.83 -29.53 6.20
CA ASP A 75 11.99 -30.24 6.74
C ASP A 75 11.64 -30.89 8.09
N VAL A 76 10.94 -30.17 8.97
CA VAL A 76 10.45 -30.68 10.26
C VAL A 76 9.42 -31.79 10.06
N GLU A 77 8.44 -31.62 9.16
CA GLU A 77 7.44 -32.65 8.83
C GLU A 77 8.08 -33.92 8.26
N THR A 78 9.09 -33.77 7.41
CA THR A 78 9.82 -34.90 6.81
C THR A 78 10.69 -35.63 7.85
N ALA A 79 11.35 -34.89 8.74
CA ALA A 79 12.10 -35.44 9.86
C ALA A 79 11.17 -36.21 10.82
N LYS A 80 9.98 -35.66 11.13
CA LYS A 80 8.95 -36.31 11.94
C LYS A 80 8.41 -37.59 11.30
N ALA A 81 8.18 -37.59 9.99
CA ALA A 81 7.75 -38.80 9.27
C ALA A 81 8.82 -39.91 9.32
N SER A 82 10.09 -39.53 9.46
CA SER A 82 11.23 -40.45 9.50
C SER A 82 11.60 -40.92 10.91
N ALA A 83 11.23 -40.15 11.95
CA ALA A 83 11.50 -40.43 13.35
C ALA A 83 10.21 -40.82 14.09
N LEU A 84 10.07 -42.09 14.48
CA LEU A 84 9.00 -42.53 15.38
C LEU A 84 9.14 -41.79 16.74
N GLU A 85 8.27 -40.80 16.98
CA GLU A 85 8.00 -40.06 18.23
C GLU A 85 9.05 -39.11 18.84
N ARG A 86 8.62 -37.86 19.10
CA ARG A 86 8.66 -37.18 20.41
C ARG A 86 7.81 -35.89 20.38
N GLY A 87 7.07 -35.62 21.46
CA GLY A 87 6.10 -34.52 21.59
C GLY A 87 6.66 -33.11 21.77
N ASP A 88 7.95 -32.89 21.50
CA ASP A 88 8.63 -31.58 21.64
C ASP A 88 8.58 -30.75 20.33
N ASP A 89 8.22 -31.40 19.21
CA ASP A 89 8.16 -30.78 17.87
C ASP A 89 6.81 -30.13 17.54
N GLU A 90 5.78 -30.30 18.37
CA GLU A 90 4.46 -29.71 18.11
C GLU A 90 4.49 -28.18 18.22
N ASP A 91 5.17 -27.65 19.23
CA ASP A 91 5.39 -26.20 19.40
C ASP A 91 6.24 -25.61 18.25
N VAL A 92 7.17 -26.40 17.70
CA VAL A 92 7.98 -26.01 16.53
C VAL A 92 7.11 -25.94 15.27
N VAL A 93 6.19 -26.89 15.08
CA VAL A 93 5.25 -26.87 13.94
C VAL A 93 4.25 -25.72 14.08
N ILE A 94 3.74 -25.47 15.28
CA ILE A 94 2.82 -24.35 15.57
C ILE A 94 3.51 -23.02 15.26
N SER A 95 4.73 -22.80 15.75
CA SER A 95 5.48 -21.56 15.49
C SER A 95 5.80 -21.37 14.02
N LEU A 96 6.31 -22.39 13.32
CA LEU A 96 6.57 -22.30 11.88
C LEU A 96 5.29 -22.07 11.05
N THR A 97 4.16 -22.63 11.48
CA THR A 97 2.87 -22.37 10.84
C THR A 97 2.43 -20.93 11.06
N ALA A 98 2.68 -20.37 12.24
CA ALA A 98 2.44 -18.95 12.52
C ALA A 98 3.31 -18.06 11.63
N ASP A 99 4.61 -18.35 11.49
CA ASP A 99 5.53 -17.62 10.61
C ASP A 99 5.06 -17.62 9.15
N VAL A 100 4.58 -18.77 8.64
CA VAL A 100 4.01 -18.86 7.28
C VAL A 100 2.77 -17.97 7.15
N ASN A 101 1.88 -18.00 8.15
CA ASN A 101 0.65 -17.21 8.13
C ASN A 101 0.94 -15.71 8.19
N GLU A 102 1.90 -15.29 9.03
CA GLU A 102 2.33 -13.90 9.14
C GLU A 102 2.91 -13.40 7.81
N ALA A 103 3.80 -14.18 7.19
CA ALA A 103 4.39 -13.83 5.91
C ALA A 103 3.34 -13.76 4.78
N GLU A 104 2.36 -14.68 4.75
CA GLU A 104 1.26 -14.63 3.78
C GLU A 104 0.31 -13.45 4.03
N LYS A 105 0.11 -13.06 5.29
CA LYS A 105 -0.65 -11.85 5.64
C LYS A 105 0.07 -10.60 5.13
N ALA A 106 1.38 -10.50 5.34
CA ALA A 106 2.19 -9.40 4.83
C ALA A 106 2.12 -9.29 3.30
N LYS A 107 2.18 -10.42 2.57
CA LYS A 107 1.98 -10.45 1.10
C LYS A 107 0.61 -9.89 0.69
N ARG A 108 -0.46 -10.28 1.39
CA ARG A 108 -1.81 -9.80 1.09
C ARG A 108 -1.91 -8.29 1.32
N LYS A 109 -1.36 -7.79 2.43
CA LYS A 109 -1.33 -6.36 2.75
C LYS A 109 -0.60 -5.57 1.66
N ALA A 110 0.55 -6.05 1.21
CA ALA A 110 1.30 -5.43 0.11
C ALA A 110 0.52 -5.40 -1.22
N VAL A 111 -0.20 -6.47 -1.56
CA VAL A 111 -1.05 -6.50 -2.77
C VAL A 111 -2.20 -5.51 -2.67
N LEU A 112 -2.86 -5.43 -1.52
CA LEU A 112 -3.97 -4.49 -1.30
C LEU A 112 -3.49 -3.05 -1.42
N ALA A 113 -2.33 -2.71 -0.84
CA ALA A 113 -1.71 -1.39 -0.98
C ALA A 113 -1.43 -1.05 -2.45
N ILE A 114 -0.83 -1.97 -3.22
CA ILE A 114 -0.61 -1.78 -4.67
C ILE A 114 -1.93 -1.53 -5.40
N CYS A 115 -2.97 -2.32 -5.13
CA CYS A 115 -4.27 -2.15 -5.79
C CYS A 115 -4.92 -0.80 -5.47
N GLN A 116 -4.78 -0.33 -4.22
CA GLN A 116 -5.28 0.96 -3.79
C GLN A 116 -4.52 2.10 -4.49
N ASP A 117 -3.19 2.09 -4.44
CA ASP A 117 -2.36 3.11 -5.09
C ASP A 117 -2.54 3.15 -6.61
N VAL A 118 -2.81 2.01 -7.25
CA VAL A 118 -3.16 1.97 -8.68
C VAL A 118 -4.52 2.63 -8.91
N ALA A 119 -5.53 2.35 -8.09
CA ALA A 119 -6.86 2.96 -8.23
C ALA A 119 -6.78 4.48 -8.04
N ASP A 120 -6.12 4.93 -6.98
CA ASP A 120 -5.96 6.34 -6.65
C ASP A 120 -5.04 7.07 -7.66
N GLY A 121 -3.98 6.40 -8.12
CA GLY A 121 -3.08 6.90 -9.15
C GLY A 121 -3.77 7.10 -10.50
N VAL A 122 -4.70 6.21 -10.88
CA VAL A 122 -5.50 6.39 -12.10
C VAL A 122 -6.48 7.54 -11.95
N LEU A 123 -7.13 7.67 -10.78
CA LEU A 123 -8.08 8.76 -10.51
C LEU A 123 -7.42 10.14 -10.46
N SER A 124 -6.19 10.23 -9.94
CA SER A 124 -5.40 11.48 -9.89
C SER A 124 -4.69 11.81 -11.22
N PHE A 125 -4.68 10.89 -12.19
CA PHE A 125 -3.97 11.07 -13.45
C PHE A 125 -4.57 12.17 -14.34
N GLU A 126 -5.89 12.36 -14.29
CA GLU A 126 -6.58 13.40 -15.05
C GLU A 126 -6.08 14.81 -14.65
N ASP A 127 -5.94 15.06 -13.34
CA ASP A 127 -5.44 16.33 -12.81
C ASP A 127 -3.95 16.56 -13.12
N ALA A 128 -3.17 15.49 -13.37
CA ALA A 128 -1.74 15.56 -13.65
C ALA A 128 -1.42 15.87 -15.12
N VAL A 129 -2.33 15.53 -16.04
CA VAL A 129 -2.15 15.67 -17.49
C VAL A 129 -2.64 17.04 -17.96
N ASP A 130 -1.75 17.78 -18.64
CA ASP A 130 -2.03 19.13 -19.14
C ASP A 130 -2.49 19.09 -20.60
N VAL A 131 -3.59 18.36 -20.85
CA VAL A 131 -4.17 18.20 -22.18
C VAL A 131 -5.63 18.64 -22.13
N ALA A 132 -5.96 19.72 -22.84
CA ALA A 132 -7.32 20.21 -22.93
C ALA A 132 -8.26 19.13 -23.49
N GLY A 133 -9.32 18.79 -22.74
CA GLY A 133 -10.30 17.77 -23.12
C GLY A 133 -9.87 16.32 -22.85
N PHE A 134 -8.76 16.11 -22.13
CA PHE A 134 -8.43 14.79 -21.59
C PHE A 134 -9.24 14.56 -20.32
N GLU A 135 -10.31 13.79 -20.45
CA GLU A 135 -11.11 13.25 -19.35
C GLU A 135 -11.00 11.73 -19.45
N ILE A 136 -11.03 11.02 -18.32
CA ILE A 136 -11.18 9.55 -18.38
C ILE A 136 -12.56 9.28 -19.04
N PRO A 137 -12.61 8.76 -20.28
CA PRO A 137 -13.81 8.88 -21.13
C PRO A 137 -14.96 7.96 -20.68
N ASN A 138 -14.76 7.20 -19.61
CA ASN A 138 -15.69 6.20 -19.12
C ASN A 138 -16.02 6.46 -17.66
N GLU A 139 -17.11 7.19 -17.42
CA GLU A 139 -17.66 7.47 -16.08
C GLU A 139 -17.88 6.19 -15.26
N ARG A 140 -18.21 5.06 -15.90
CA ARG A 140 -18.39 3.77 -15.19
C ARG A 140 -17.06 3.24 -14.65
N LEU A 141 -15.96 3.45 -15.38
CA LEU A 141 -14.63 3.09 -14.93
C LEU A 141 -14.22 3.93 -13.73
N VAL A 142 -14.44 5.25 -13.79
CA VAL A 142 -14.15 6.18 -12.68
C VAL A 142 -14.95 5.78 -11.42
N ASN A 143 -16.25 5.55 -11.57
CA ASN A 143 -17.10 5.11 -10.45
C ASN A 143 -16.68 3.75 -9.88
N LEU A 144 -16.27 2.81 -10.73
CA LEU A 144 -15.79 1.50 -10.29
C LEU A 144 -14.45 1.61 -9.55
N LEU A 145 -13.52 2.44 -10.03
CA LEU A 145 -12.25 2.68 -9.35
C LEU A 145 -12.46 3.40 -8.02
N GLY A 146 -13.35 4.41 -7.96
CA GLY A 146 -13.70 5.08 -6.72
C GLY A 146 -14.34 4.14 -5.70
N LEU A 147 -15.23 3.25 -6.13
CA LEU A 147 -15.81 2.22 -5.27
C LEU A 147 -14.76 1.21 -4.81
N LEU A 148 -13.84 0.81 -5.70
CA LEU A 148 -12.75 -0.12 -5.38
C LEU A 148 -11.81 0.50 -4.34
N ALA A 149 -11.36 1.74 -4.53
CA ALA A 149 -10.53 2.47 -3.58
C ALA A 149 -11.21 2.57 -2.21
N ALA A 150 -12.49 2.96 -2.17
CA ALA A 150 -13.25 3.02 -0.92
C ALA A 150 -13.40 1.66 -0.22
N ALA A 151 -13.60 0.58 -1.00
CA ALA A 151 -13.71 -0.77 -0.45
C ALA A 151 -12.37 -1.28 0.11
N LEU A 152 -11.26 -0.98 -0.56
CA LEU A 152 -9.90 -1.34 -0.11
C LEU A 152 -9.52 -0.57 1.17
N ASP A 153 -9.78 0.73 1.22
CA ASP A 153 -9.55 1.55 2.42
C ASP A 153 -10.38 1.08 3.62
N PHE A 154 -11.65 0.76 3.38
CA PHE A 154 -12.51 0.20 4.43
C PHE A 154 -12.00 -1.16 4.93
N HIS A 155 -11.55 -2.03 4.02
CA HIS A 155 -10.99 -3.32 4.39
C HIS A 155 -9.73 -3.18 5.24
N GLY A 156 -8.80 -2.29 4.86
CA GLY A 156 -7.58 -2.03 5.62
C GLY A 156 -7.89 -1.53 7.04
N LYS A 157 -8.81 -0.57 7.18
CA LYS A 157 -9.24 -0.05 8.49
C LYS A 157 -9.92 -1.09 9.36
N LEU A 158 -10.69 -1.99 8.75
CA LEU A 158 -11.34 -3.09 9.46
C LEU A 158 -10.30 -4.10 9.98
N ASP A 159 -9.32 -4.46 9.16
CA ASP A 159 -8.25 -5.38 9.56
C ASP A 159 -7.42 -4.79 10.71
N ASP A 160 -7.01 -3.52 10.63
CA ASP A 160 -6.27 -2.83 11.70
C ASP A 160 -7.10 -2.76 13.00
N ALA A 161 -8.42 -2.55 12.90
CA ALA A 161 -9.31 -2.55 14.06
C ALA A 161 -9.42 -3.94 14.71
N ILE A 162 -9.52 -5.01 13.90
CA ILE A 162 -9.54 -6.39 14.41
C ILE A 162 -8.22 -6.73 15.11
N GLU A 163 -7.08 -6.34 14.52
CA GLU A 163 -5.76 -6.54 15.15
C GLU A 163 -5.65 -5.83 16.50
N SER A 164 -6.08 -4.57 16.58
CA SER A 164 -6.05 -3.80 17.83
C SER A 164 -6.90 -4.43 18.95
N LEU A 165 -8.00 -5.11 18.60
CA LEU A 165 -8.85 -5.82 19.56
C LEU A 165 -8.20 -7.12 20.04
N ASP A 166 -7.51 -7.85 19.15
CA ASP A 166 -6.78 -9.07 19.52
C ASP A 166 -5.62 -8.74 20.46
N GLU A 167 -4.86 -7.68 20.17
CA GLU A 167 -3.76 -7.19 21.03
C GLU A 167 -4.24 -6.72 22.41
N SER A 168 -5.39 -6.04 22.49
CA SER A 168 -5.97 -5.62 23.77
C SER A 168 -6.52 -6.77 24.61
N SER A 169 -6.68 -7.96 24.03
CA SER A 169 -7.25 -9.15 24.69
C SER A 169 -6.20 -10.14 25.21
N ARG A 170 -4.92 -9.93 24.86
CA ARG A 170 -3.76 -10.70 25.33
C ARG A 170 -3.08 -10.02 26.51
#